data_AF-A0A0F2LAU7-F1
#
_entry.id   AF-A0A0F2LAU7-F1
#
_cell.length_a   1.000
_cell.length_b   1.000
_cell.length_c   1.000
_cell.angle_alpha   90.00
_cell.angle_beta   90.00
_cell.angle_gamma   90.00
#
_symmetry.space_group_name_H-M   'P 1'
#
loop_
_entity.id
_entity.type
_entity.pdbx_description
1 polymer ?
#
loop_
_entity_poly.entity_id
_entity_poly.type
_entity_poly.pdbx_seq_one_letter_code
_entity_poly.pdbx_strand_id
1 'polypeptide(L)'
;GGLVRTPKGALAEVPRRYVVYPGVRLFTVVKPPVGPNRAVAVPELILDGDFVELTTEGGIKFSEHIGEEDRLRLRILAEKLSSSMPGLGIRFKSSAKFAEEEAIAEEVKRLYNEVLEISSRAWAEGEVARRGSCFAVVLFDKWGRERLDEIRASAAPTARAHHALRMQGLGKCVDLLDAINADGDKALAHLARGRVRILHIKPWGDTISMEGEVTAVKGDVWVIKRRLRPGGILDGIGVRIERGFYALTCVKPGAALVVHSYYDAGGNHIGDYININTPVELGRRIYYIDLLVDKAVGVSGEAKTLDLDELEKYRRYFPDRYKSAEALLPQGALRCTPDGLIEAGPH
;
A
#
# COMPACT_ATOMS: atom_id res chain seq x y z
N GLY A 1 -10.09 5.45 -24.14
CA GLY A 1 -10.25 5.30 -22.69
C GLY A 1 -11.39 6.21 -22.30
N GLY A 2 -12.40 5.69 -21.63
CA GLY A 2 -13.59 6.45 -21.23
C GLY A 2 -13.64 6.63 -19.71
N LEU A 3 -14.55 7.48 -19.26
CA LEU A 3 -14.90 7.60 -17.84
C LEU A 3 -16.37 7.22 -17.67
N VAL A 4 -16.66 6.45 -16.62
CA VAL A 4 -18.03 6.08 -16.26
C VAL A 4 -18.31 6.48 -14.82
N ARG A 5 -19.53 6.93 -14.55
CA ARG A 5 -19.95 7.35 -13.21
C ARG A 5 -20.35 6.13 -12.39
N THR A 6 -19.80 6.02 -11.19
CA THR A 6 -20.17 5.00 -10.21
C THR A 6 -21.45 5.42 -9.47
N PRO A 7 -22.18 4.48 -8.84
CA PRO A 7 -23.38 4.75 -8.04
C PRO A 7 -23.20 5.81 -6.94
N LYS A 8 -21.98 6.02 -6.45
CA LYS A 8 -21.65 7.05 -5.45
C LYS A 8 -21.14 8.36 -6.05
N GLY A 9 -21.30 8.55 -7.36
CA GLY A 9 -20.89 9.77 -8.07
C GLY A 9 -19.39 9.86 -8.41
N ALA A 10 -18.54 8.95 -7.93
CA ALA A 10 -17.14 8.90 -8.32
C ALA A 10 -16.97 8.45 -9.78
N LEU A 11 -15.84 8.78 -10.41
CA LEU A 11 -15.53 8.36 -11.78
C LEU A 11 -14.61 7.13 -11.78
N ALA A 12 -14.97 6.14 -12.60
CA ALA A 12 -14.13 4.99 -12.90
C ALA A 12 -13.53 5.10 -14.31
N GLU A 13 -12.26 4.72 -14.45
CA GLU A 13 -11.58 4.65 -15.73
C GLU A 13 -11.96 3.37 -16.48
N VAL A 14 -12.26 3.51 -17.77
CA VAL A 14 -12.45 2.40 -18.69
C VAL A 14 -11.19 2.24 -19.55
N PRO A 15 -10.51 1.06 -19.52
CA PRO A 15 -9.29 0.83 -20.27
C PRO A 15 -9.40 1.18 -21.76
N ARG A 16 -8.31 1.68 -22.35
CA ARG A 16 -8.31 2.20 -23.73
C ARG A 16 -8.72 1.20 -24.81
N ARG A 17 -8.60 -0.11 -24.54
CA ARG A 17 -9.03 -1.18 -25.44
C ARG A 17 -10.55 -1.25 -25.63
N TYR A 18 -11.33 -0.64 -24.76
CA TYR A 18 -12.78 -0.56 -24.88
C TYR A 18 -13.22 0.76 -25.50
N VAL A 19 -14.21 0.66 -26.37
CA VAL A 19 -14.92 1.82 -26.93
C VAL A 19 -16.17 2.05 -26.10
N VAL A 20 -16.29 3.23 -25.51
CA VAL A 20 -17.46 3.64 -24.72
C VAL A 20 -18.36 4.48 -25.60
N TYR A 21 -19.60 4.01 -25.81
CA TYR A 21 -20.62 4.73 -26.55
C TYR A 21 -21.55 5.49 -25.61
N PRO A 22 -22.17 6.60 -26.05
CA PRO A 22 -23.20 7.29 -25.27
C PRO A 22 -24.40 6.38 -25.05
N GLY A 23 -24.78 6.15 -23.78
CA GLY A 23 -25.95 5.35 -23.40
C GLY A 23 -25.75 4.58 -22.10
N VAL A 24 -26.85 4.14 -21.48
CA VAL A 24 -26.80 3.31 -20.28
C VAL A 24 -26.21 1.95 -20.64
N ARG A 25 -25.14 1.57 -19.96
CA ARG A 25 -24.50 0.26 -20.07
C ARG A 25 -24.12 -0.25 -18.70
N LEU A 26 -24.08 -1.56 -18.58
CA LEU A 26 -23.55 -2.23 -17.40
C LEU A 26 -22.03 -2.21 -17.44
N PHE A 27 -21.44 -1.96 -16.28
CA PHE A 27 -20.01 -2.02 -16.08
C PHE A 27 -19.72 -2.77 -14.78
N THR A 28 -18.69 -3.62 -14.81
CA THR A 28 -18.17 -4.26 -13.60
C THR A 28 -16.95 -3.49 -13.12
N VAL A 29 -16.94 -3.10 -11.83
CA VAL A 29 -15.78 -2.49 -11.18
C VAL A 29 -14.78 -3.60 -10.82
N VAL A 30 -13.71 -3.71 -11.60
CA VAL A 30 -12.65 -4.72 -11.43
C VAL A 30 -11.53 -4.26 -10.51
N LYS A 31 -11.38 -2.95 -10.35
CA LYS A 31 -10.49 -2.37 -9.34
C LYS A 31 -11.24 -1.27 -8.60
N PRO A 32 -11.54 -1.44 -7.30
CA PRO A 32 -12.15 -0.37 -6.52
C PRO A 32 -11.18 0.82 -6.40
N PRO A 33 -11.68 2.02 -6.12
CA PRO A 33 -10.82 3.18 -5.88
C PRO A 33 -10.07 3.01 -4.55
N VAL A 34 -8.77 3.29 -4.55
CA VAL A 34 -7.89 3.14 -3.38
C VAL A 34 -7.02 4.38 -3.25
N GLY A 35 -7.19 5.13 -2.15
CA GLY A 35 -6.54 6.43 -1.99
C GLY A 35 -6.93 7.40 -3.11
N PRO A 36 -5.96 8.05 -3.78
CA PRO A 36 -6.23 8.95 -4.91
C PRO A 36 -6.50 8.22 -6.22
N ASN A 37 -6.26 6.89 -6.27
CA ASN A 37 -6.39 6.12 -7.50
C ASN A 37 -7.86 5.91 -7.86
N ARG A 38 -8.20 6.21 -9.11
CA ARG A 38 -9.55 6.00 -9.65
C ARG A 38 -9.86 4.51 -9.72
N ALA A 39 -11.15 4.20 -9.59
CA ALA A 39 -11.64 2.86 -9.86
C ALA A 39 -11.41 2.50 -11.33
N VAL A 40 -11.30 1.21 -11.63
CA VAL A 40 -11.28 0.71 -13.01
C VAL A 40 -12.54 -0.11 -13.23
N ALA A 41 -13.26 0.21 -14.31
CA ALA A 41 -14.48 -0.46 -14.70
C ALA A 41 -14.36 -1.00 -16.13
N VAL A 42 -14.98 -2.16 -16.37
CA VAL A 42 -14.97 -2.84 -17.67
C VAL A 42 -16.40 -3.20 -18.07
N PRO A 43 -16.73 -3.23 -19.38
CA PRO A 43 -18.09 -3.52 -19.85
C PRO A 43 -18.48 -4.99 -19.72
N GLU A 44 -17.53 -5.89 -19.47
CA GLU A 44 -17.81 -7.30 -19.21
C GLU A 44 -18.55 -7.47 -17.88
N LEU A 45 -19.55 -8.35 -17.86
CA LEU A 45 -20.14 -8.80 -16.61
C LEU A 45 -19.22 -9.83 -15.98
N ILE A 46 -18.89 -9.62 -14.71
CA ILE A 46 -18.03 -10.50 -13.94
C ILE A 46 -18.73 -10.77 -12.61
N LEU A 47 -19.21 -11.99 -12.44
CA LEU A 47 -19.95 -12.41 -11.26
C LEU A 47 -19.09 -13.34 -10.42
N ASP A 48 -18.70 -12.83 -9.26
CA ASP A 48 -17.93 -13.53 -8.25
C ASP A 48 -18.81 -14.53 -7.46
N GLY A 49 -18.38 -15.79 -7.39
CA GLY A 49 -18.89 -16.86 -6.53
C GLY A 49 -17.84 -17.36 -5.55
N ASP A 50 -18.09 -18.43 -4.81
CA ASP A 50 -17.18 -18.98 -3.80
C ASP A 50 -16.04 -19.79 -4.43
N PHE A 51 -16.32 -20.48 -5.54
CA PHE A 51 -15.38 -21.37 -6.25
C PHE A 51 -14.98 -20.81 -7.61
N VAL A 52 -15.88 -20.11 -8.29
CA VAL A 52 -15.64 -19.58 -9.63
C VAL A 52 -16.00 -18.10 -9.75
N GLU A 53 -15.43 -17.47 -10.76
CA GLU A 53 -15.89 -16.20 -11.30
C GLU A 53 -16.41 -16.47 -12.72
N LEU A 54 -17.67 -16.13 -12.97
CA LEU A 54 -18.30 -16.29 -14.29
C LEU A 54 -18.25 -14.94 -15.03
N THR A 55 -17.78 -14.96 -16.27
CA THR A 55 -17.56 -13.73 -17.04
C THR A 55 -18.14 -13.82 -18.45
N THR A 56 -18.55 -12.67 -19.02
CA THR A 56 -18.90 -12.57 -20.44
C THR A 56 -17.68 -12.53 -21.38
N GLU A 57 -16.46 -12.58 -20.83
CA GLU A 57 -15.24 -12.84 -21.61
C GLU A 57 -15.04 -14.36 -21.71
N GLY A 58 -15.14 -14.92 -22.91
CA GLY A 58 -14.99 -16.37 -23.12
C GLY A 58 -13.64 -16.94 -22.65
N GLY A 59 -13.63 -18.25 -22.36
CA GLY A 59 -12.43 -19.03 -22.04
C GLY A 59 -12.38 -19.56 -20.61
N ILE A 60 -11.41 -20.44 -20.34
CA ILE A 60 -11.23 -21.09 -19.04
C ILE A 60 -9.93 -20.59 -18.42
N LYS A 61 -10.01 -20.02 -17.22
CA LYS A 61 -8.87 -19.45 -16.47
C LYS A 61 -8.77 -20.12 -15.10
N PHE A 62 -7.57 -20.12 -14.52
CA PHE A 62 -7.30 -20.74 -13.22
C PHE A 62 -6.52 -19.77 -12.32
N SER A 63 -6.77 -19.83 -11.02
CA SER A 63 -5.88 -19.23 -10.02
C SER A 63 -4.48 -19.86 -10.09
N GLU A 64 -3.45 -19.06 -9.82
CA GLU A 64 -2.04 -19.51 -9.78
C GLU A 64 -1.78 -20.56 -8.69
N HIS A 65 -2.64 -20.62 -7.66
CA HIS A 65 -2.53 -21.52 -6.51
C HIS A 65 -3.22 -22.89 -6.70
N ILE A 66 -3.63 -23.20 -7.93
CA ILE A 66 -4.23 -24.50 -8.33
C ILE A 66 -3.15 -25.29 -9.08
N GLY A 67 -2.85 -26.49 -8.61
CA GLY A 67 -1.86 -27.39 -9.23
C GLY A 67 -2.35 -27.99 -10.55
N GLU A 68 -1.45 -28.62 -11.30
CA GLU A 68 -1.74 -29.16 -12.63
C GLU A 68 -2.79 -30.30 -12.61
N GLU A 69 -2.79 -31.14 -11.57
CA GLU A 69 -3.76 -32.22 -11.41
C GLU A 69 -5.20 -31.67 -11.25
N ASP A 70 -5.38 -30.73 -10.31
CA ASP A 70 -6.66 -30.05 -10.10
C ASP A 70 -7.11 -29.28 -11.35
N ARG A 71 -6.18 -28.66 -12.08
CA ARG A 71 -6.48 -27.94 -13.33
C ARG A 71 -7.08 -28.86 -14.39
N LEU A 72 -6.57 -30.08 -14.52
CA LEU A 72 -7.09 -31.04 -15.49
C LEU A 72 -8.54 -31.41 -15.16
N ARG A 73 -8.81 -31.80 -13.91
CA ARG A 73 -10.17 -32.10 -13.41
C ARG A 73 -11.13 -30.94 -13.67
N LEU A 74 -10.76 -29.75 -13.23
CA LEU A 74 -11.59 -28.55 -13.36
C LEU A 74 -11.78 -28.10 -14.82
N ARG A 75 -10.81 -28.35 -15.70
CA ARG A 75 -10.96 -28.09 -17.15
C ARG A 75 -12.02 -28.99 -17.78
N ILE A 76 -12.00 -30.29 -17.48
CA ILE A 76 -13.00 -31.24 -17.96
C ILE A 76 -14.40 -30.82 -17.49
N LEU A 77 -14.53 -30.44 -16.22
CA LEU A 77 -15.78 -29.91 -15.68
C LEU A 77 -16.23 -28.63 -16.40
N ALA A 78 -15.32 -27.68 -16.64
CA ALA A 78 -15.64 -26.45 -17.36
C ALA A 78 -16.08 -26.71 -18.81
N GLU A 79 -15.41 -27.60 -19.56
CA GLU A 79 -15.81 -27.94 -20.93
C GLU A 79 -17.23 -28.53 -20.98
N LYS A 80 -17.57 -29.40 -20.02
CA LYS A 80 -18.92 -29.94 -19.84
C LYS A 80 -19.95 -28.83 -19.57
N LEU A 81 -19.60 -27.88 -18.71
CA LEU A 81 -20.49 -26.77 -18.33
C LEU A 81 -20.64 -25.73 -19.46
N SER A 82 -19.56 -25.36 -20.15
CA SER A 82 -19.53 -24.37 -21.22
C SER A 82 -20.46 -24.72 -22.38
N SER A 83 -20.70 -26.00 -22.65
CA SER A 83 -21.67 -26.45 -23.66
C SER A 83 -23.09 -25.91 -23.41
N SER A 84 -23.45 -25.67 -22.14
CA SER A 84 -24.75 -25.12 -21.74
C SER A 84 -24.79 -23.59 -21.62
N MET A 85 -23.64 -22.92 -21.75
CA MET A 85 -23.49 -21.47 -21.54
C MET A 85 -22.56 -20.86 -22.61
N PRO A 86 -23.00 -20.82 -23.87
CA PRO A 86 -22.15 -20.37 -24.96
C PRO A 86 -21.74 -18.90 -24.77
N GLY A 87 -20.45 -18.62 -24.99
CA GLY A 87 -19.89 -17.27 -24.94
C GLY A 87 -19.45 -16.78 -23.56
N LEU A 88 -19.73 -17.52 -22.48
CA LEU A 88 -19.23 -17.19 -21.15
C LEU A 88 -17.89 -17.88 -20.86
N GLY A 89 -17.05 -17.22 -20.06
CA GLY A 89 -15.83 -17.77 -19.50
C GLY A 89 -15.97 -18.10 -18.02
N ILE A 90 -15.17 -19.05 -17.58
CA ILE A 90 -15.11 -19.53 -16.19
C ILE A 90 -13.69 -19.34 -15.68
N ARG A 91 -13.53 -18.63 -14.56
CA ARG A 91 -12.26 -18.54 -13.83
C ARG A 91 -12.38 -19.27 -12.51
N PHE A 92 -11.60 -20.34 -12.33
CA PHE A 92 -11.55 -21.09 -11.06
C PHE A 92 -10.70 -20.39 -10.01
N LYS A 93 -11.25 -20.23 -8.81
CA LYS A 93 -10.57 -19.72 -7.60
C LYS A 93 -9.78 -20.83 -6.93
N SER A 94 -8.84 -20.44 -6.04
CA SER A 94 -8.03 -21.39 -5.28
C SER A 94 -8.84 -22.30 -4.35
N SER A 95 -10.04 -21.88 -3.95
CA SER A 95 -11.02 -22.68 -3.19
C SER A 95 -11.61 -23.85 -3.99
N ALA A 96 -11.69 -23.73 -5.31
CA ALA A 96 -12.30 -24.76 -6.16
C ALA A 96 -11.60 -26.12 -6.10
N LYS A 97 -10.30 -26.14 -5.78
CA LYS A 97 -9.55 -27.40 -5.62
C LYS A 97 -10.04 -28.29 -4.47
N PHE A 98 -10.74 -27.70 -3.51
CA PHE A 98 -11.28 -28.39 -2.34
C PHE A 98 -12.78 -28.66 -2.46
N ALA A 99 -13.40 -28.26 -3.56
CA ALA A 99 -14.84 -28.37 -3.76
C ALA A 99 -15.20 -29.62 -4.59
N GLU A 100 -16.39 -30.16 -4.33
CA GLU A 100 -16.99 -31.19 -5.15
C GLU A 100 -17.50 -30.62 -6.48
N GLU A 101 -17.48 -31.43 -7.54
CA GLU A 101 -17.83 -30.96 -8.89
C GLU A 101 -19.29 -30.50 -8.98
N GLU A 102 -20.17 -31.16 -8.23
CA GLU A 102 -21.58 -30.83 -8.11
C GLU A 102 -21.77 -29.42 -7.52
N ALA A 103 -21.04 -29.09 -6.45
CA ALA A 103 -21.13 -27.77 -5.80
C ALA A 103 -20.65 -26.65 -6.74
N ILE A 104 -19.58 -26.90 -7.49
CA ILE A 104 -19.09 -25.97 -8.52
C ILE A 104 -20.13 -25.81 -9.63
N ALA A 105 -20.71 -26.92 -10.12
CA ALA A 105 -21.70 -26.89 -11.18
C ALA A 105 -22.99 -26.16 -10.76
N GLU A 106 -23.45 -26.35 -9.53
CA GLU A 106 -24.58 -25.62 -8.95
C GLU A 106 -24.30 -24.12 -8.84
N GLU A 107 -23.12 -23.75 -8.36
CA GLU A 107 -22.69 -22.36 -8.33
C GLU A 107 -22.66 -21.74 -9.73
N VAL A 108 -22.05 -22.42 -10.71
CA VAL A 108 -21.98 -21.94 -12.10
C VAL A 108 -23.38 -21.72 -12.67
N LYS A 109 -24.32 -22.65 -12.47
CA LYS A 109 -25.72 -22.50 -12.91
C LYS A 109 -26.40 -21.32 -12.24
N ARG A 110 -26.20 -21.13 -10.93
CA ARG A 110 -26.74 -20.00 -10.18
C ARG A 110 -26.22 -18.67 -10.74
N LEU A 111 -24.90 -18.55 -10.94
CA LEU A 111 -24.29 -17.36 -11.51
C LEU A 111 -24.74 -17.11 -12.95
N TYR A 112 -24.95 -18.17 -13.74
CA TYR A 112 -25.45 -18.05 -15.10
C TYR A 112 -26.87 -17.46 -15.15
N ASN A 113 -27.77 -17.97 -14.32
CA ASN A 113 -29.12 -17.42 -14.21
C ASN A 113 -29.08 -15.95 -13.79
N GLU A 114 -28.20 -15.59 -12.85
CA GLU A 114 -28.00 -14.20 -12.41
C GLU A 114 -27.48 -13.30 -13.56
N VAL A 115 -26.57 -13.78 -14.42
CA VAL A 115 -26.15 -13.06 -15.63
C VAL A 115 -27.33 -12.79 -16.57
N LEU A 116 -28.20 -13.78 -16.77
CA LEU A 116 -29.38 -13.64 -17.63
C LEU A 116 -30.37 -12.62 -17.05
N GLU A 117 -30.64 -12.69 -15.75
CA GLU A 117 -31.49 -11.73 -15.04
C GLU A 117 -30.94 -10.31 -15.16
N ILE A 118 -29.65 -10.11 -14.89
CA ILE A 118 -29.00 -8.81 -14.98
C ILE A 118 -29.05 -8.27 -16.42
N SER A 119 -28.85 -9.13 -17.41
CA SER A 119 -28.81 -8.74 -18.83
C SER A 119 -30.19 -8.46 -19.42
N SER A 120 -31.26 -9.06 -18.88
CA SER A 120 -32.65 -8.89 -19.37
C SER A 120 -33.37 -7.68 -18.76
N ARG A 121 -32.91 -7.18 -17.61
CA ARG A 121 -33.51 -6.05 -16.91
C ARG A 121 -33.04 -4.70 -17.49
N ALA A 122 -33.96 -3.74 -17.54
CA ALA A 122 -33.61 -2.34 -17.78
C ALA A 122 -33.06 -1.70 -16.49
N TRP A 123 -31.93 -0.99 -16.61
CA TRP A 123 -31.24 -0.34 -15.50
C TRP A 123 -31.28 1.18 -15.64
N ALA A 124 -31.36 1.89 -14.53
CA ALA A 124 -31.14 3.33 -14.49
C ALA A 124 -29.64 3.68 -14.38
N GLU A 125 -29.25 4.86 -14.85
CA GLU A 125 -27.88 5.35 -14.66
C GLU A 125 -27.54 5.45 -13.17
N GLY A 126 -26.42 4.85 -12.76
CA GLY A 126 -25.98 4.82 -11.36
C GLY A 126 -26.65 3.74 -10.50
N GLU A 127 -27.56 2.93 -11.05
CA GLU A 127 -28.13 1.79 -10.34
C GLU A 127 -27.09 0.67 -10.14
N VAL A 128 -27.10 0.03 -8.97
CA VAL A 128 -26.23 -1.11 -8.67
C VAL A 128 -26.94 -2.39 -9.09
N ALA A 129 -26.48 -3.01 -10.18
CA ALA A 129 -27.03 -4.29 -10.63
C ALA A 129 -26.75 -5.44 -9.67
N ARG A 130 -25.52 -5.51 -9.17
CA ARG A 130 -25.06 -6.51 -8.21
C ARG A 130 -24.00 -5.89 -7.30
N ARG A 131 -24.07 -6.17 -6.00
CA ARG A 131 -22.97 -5.82 -5.09
C ARG A 131 -21.86 -6.86 -5.22
N GLY A 132 -20.65 -6.40 -5.51
CA GLY A 132 -19.46 -7.23 -5.46
C GLY A 132 -18.96 -7.47 -4.02
N SER A 133 -17.81 -8.13 -3.93
CA SER A 133 -17.14 -8.45 -2.66
C SER A 133 -16.57 -7.20 -1.98
N CYS A 134 -16.51 -7.23 -0.64
CA CYS A 134 -15.84 -6.17 0.12
C CYS A 134 -14.33 -6.24 -0.14
N PHE A 135 -13.73 -5.08 -0.38
CA PHE A 135 -12.28 -4.94 -0.55
C PHE A 135 -11.73 -3.98 0.50
N ALA A 136 -10.68 -4.40 1.19
CA ALA A 136 -9.97 -3.58 2.16
C ALA A 136 -8.46 -3.74 1.94
N VAL A 137 -7.74 -2.62 2.00
CA VAL A 137 -6.28 -2.60 2.13
C VAL A 137 -5.96 -2.38 3.59
N VAL A 138 -5.22 -3.31 4.19
CA VAL A 138 -4.78 -3.21 5.58
C VAL A 138 -3.28 -3.08 5.60
N LEU A 139 -2.79 -1.96 6.12
CA LEU A 139 -1.38 -1.72 6.38
C LEU A 139 -1.11 -1.92 7.86
N PHE A 140 -0.14 -2.78 8.18
CA PHE A 140 0.32 -2.95 9.55
C PHE A 140 1.46 -1.95 9.81
N ASP A 141 1.33 -1.16 10.87
CA ASP A 141 2.43 -0.39 11.44
C ASP A 141 3.26 -1.27 12.39
N LYS A 142 4.24 -0.64 13.07
CA LYS A 142 5.06 -1.32 14.08
C LYS A 142 4.23 -2.05 15.11
N TRP A 143 3.23 -1.39 15.70
CA TRP A 143 2.38 -1.98 16.74
C TRP A 143 1.57 -3.18 16.22
N GLY A 144 1.03 -3.08 15.01
CA GLY A 144 0.34 -4.19 14.35
C GLY A 144 1.27 -5.39 14.14
N ARG A 145 2.50 -5.14 13.68
CA ARG A 145 3.51 -6.21 13.50
C ARG A 145 3.95 -6.84 14.81
N GLU A 146 4.19 -6.05 15.86
CA GLU A 146 4.51 -6.56 17.19
C GLU A 146 3.38 -7.43 17.75
N ARG A 147 2.13 -7.01 17.57
CA ARG A 147 0.98 -7.82 17.98
C ARG A 147 0.89 -9.14 17.22
N LEU A 148 1.21 -9.14 15.92
CA LEU A 148 1.26 -10.36 15.12
C LEU A 148 2.42 -11.27 15.54
N ASP A 149 3.58 -10.72 15.90
CA ASP A 149 4.70 -11.46 16.49
C ASP A 149 4.28 -12.13 17.80
N GLU A 150 3.59 -11.41 18.70
CA GLU A 150 3.07 -11.96 19.96
C GLU A 150 2.10 -13.13 19.75
N ILE A 151 1.12 -12.96 18.85
CA ILE A 151 0.15 -14.01 18.53
C ILE A 151 0.87 -15.24 17.97
N ARG A 152 1.85 -15.04 17.09
CA ARG A 152 2.64 -16.14 16.54
C ARG A 152 3.46 -16.84 17.62
N ALA A 153 4.09 -16.08 18.51
CA ALA A 153 4.89 -16.61 19.63
C ALA A 153 4.06 -17.49 20.57
N SER A 154 2.74 -17.31 20.65
CA SER A 154 1.85 -18.19 21.42
C SER A 154 1.66 -19.59 20.83
N ALA A 155 1.98 -19.78 19.55
CA ALA A 155 1.75 -21.02 18.81
C ALA A 155 3.03 -21.65 18.22
N ALA A 156 4.07 -20.87 17.97
CA ALA A 156 5.33 -21.33 17.38
C ALA A 156 6.54 -20.50 17.85
N PRO A 157 7.76 -21.08 17.88
CA PRO A 157 8.98 -20.31 18.09
C PRO A 157 9.04 -19.12 17.14
N THR A 158 9.22 -17.93 17.70
CA THR A 158 9.14 -16.67 16.95
C THR A 158 10.24 -15.75 17.46
N ALA A 159 11.20 -15.43 16.60
CA ALA A 159 12.23 -14.46 16.92
C ALA A 159 11.60 -13.09 17.24
N ARG A 160 12.24 -12.34 18.14
CA ARG A 160 11.81 -10.96 18.41
C ARG A 160 11.87 -10.13 17.12
N ALA A 161 10.86 -9.31 16.86
CA ALA A 161 10.74 -8.51 15.63
C ALA A 161 10.69 -9.36 14.34
N HIS A 162 10.08 -10.55 14.39
CA HIS A 162 9.98 -11.49 13.27
C HIS A 162 9.39 -10.81 12.02
N HIS A 163 8.24 -10.15 12.12
CA HIS A 163 7.63 -9.50 10.96
C HIS A 163 8.49 -8.35 10.41
N ALA A 164 9.16 -7.58 11.28
CA ALA A 164 10.09 -6.53 10.84
C ALA A 164 11.28 -7.12 10.08
N LEU A 165 11.83 -8.27 10.51
CA LEU A 165 12.88 -9.00 9.79
C LEU A 165 12.40 -9.56 8.44
N ARG A 166 11.17 -10.09 8.37
CA ARG A 166 10.59 -10.57 7.09
C ARG A 166 10.50 -9.45 6.07
N MET A 167 10.15 -8.23 6.50
CA MET A 167 10.11 -7.04 5.63
C MET A 167 11.48 -6.71 5.01
N GLN A 168 12.58 -7.09 5.67
CA GLN A 168 13.94 -6.93 5.10
C GLN A 168 14.23 -7.89 3.93
N GLY A 169 13.30 -8.78 3.58
CA GLY A 169 13.46 -9.77 2.51
C GLY A 169 14.37 -10.93 2.92
N LEU A 170 14.44 -11.24 4.22
CA LEU A 170 15.34 -12.26 4.76
C LEU A 170 14.77 -13.68 4.76
N GLY A 171 13.51 -13.87 4.34
CA GLY A 171 12.93 -15.19 4.03
C GLY A 171 13.37 -16.30 4.99
N LYS A 172 14.05 -17.33 4.46
CA LYS A 172 14.57 -18.50 5.19
C LYS A 172 15.50 -18.18 6.36
N CYS A 173 16.21 -17.06 6.34
CA CYS A 173 17.04 -16.65 7.47
C CYS A 173 16.19 -16.35 8.70
N VAL A 174 14.98 -15.79 8.51
CA VAL A 174 14.06 -15.55 9.63
C VAL A 174 13.53 -16.87 10.20
N ASP A 175 13.29 -17.88 9.35
CA ASP A 175 12.90 -19.21 9.81
C ASP A 175 13.98 -19.85 10.70
N LEU A 176 15.26 -19.64 10.37
CA LEU A 176 16.37 -20.06 11.23
C LEU A 176 16.41 -19.27 12.55
N LEU A 177 16.19 -17.95 12.51
CA LEU A 177 16.14 -17.11 13.71
C LEU A 177 14.98 -17.49 14.64
N ASP A 178 13.83 -17.88 14.08
CA ASP A 178 12.69 -18.43 14.82
C ASP A 178 13.10 -19.70 15.58
N ALA A 179 13.80 -20.63 14.91
CA ALA A 179 14.20 -21.91 15.49
C ALA A 179 15.14 -21.76 16.70
N ILE A 180 15.94 -20.69 16.75
CA ILE A 180 16.85 -20.39 17.86
C ILE A 180 16.31 -19.29 18.80
N ASN A 181 15.09 -18.82 18.58
CA ASN A 181 14.45 -17.72 19.31
C ASN A 181 15.37 -16.47 19.46
N ALA A 182 15.95 -16.03 18.34
CA ALA A 182 16.93 -14.95 18.34
C ALA A 182 16.32 -13.57 18.67
N ASP A 183 17.16 -12.67 19.17
CA ASP A 183 16.84 -11.25 19.34
C ASP A 183 17.01 -10.50 18.00
N GLY A 184 15.92 -10.34 17.26
CA GLY A 184 15.93 -9.74 15.93
C GLY A 184 16.23 -8.24 15.89
N ASP A 185 16.06 -7.51 16.99
CA ASP A 185 16.34 -6.06 17.04
C ASP A 185 17.82 -5.76 16.76
N LYS A 186 18.73 -6.58 17.30
CA LYS A 186 20.16 -6.46 17.02
C LYS A 186 20.47 -6.68 15.54
N ALA A 187 19.78 -7.63 14.91
CA ALA A 187 19.93 -7.89 13.49
C ALA A 187 19.40 -6.71 12.65
N LEU A 188 18.24 -6.14 13.00
CA LEU A 188 17.70 -4.94 12.34
C LEU A 188 18.65 -3.74 12.45
N ALA A 189 19.18 -3.47 13.65
CA ALA A 189 20.15 -2.41 13.87
C ALA A 189 21.46 -2.63 13.07
N HIS A 190 21.91 -3.88 12.94
CA HIS A 190 23.05 -4.23 12.11
C HIS A 190 22.78 -4.00 10.62
N LEU A 191 21.59 -4.36 10.14
CA LEU A 191 21.17 -4.16 8.76
C LEU A 191 20.98 -2.68 8.41
N ALA A 192 20.66 -1.84 9.40
CA ALA A 192 20.54 -0.39 9.28
C ALA A 192 21.91 0.32 9.25
N ARG A 193 22.87 -0.21 8.48
CA ARG A 193 24.22 0.36 8.30
C ARG A 193 24.58 0.44 6.82
N GLY A 194 25.44 1.40 6.46
CA GLY A 194 25.84 1.62 5.07
C GLY A 194 24.66 2.07 4.20
N ARG A 195 24.48 1.46 3.03
CA ARG A 195 23.39 1.82 2.12
C ARG A 195 22.04 1.30 2.61
N VAL A 196 21.09 2.21 2.74
CA VAL A 196 19.72 1.95 3.20
C VAL A 196 18.70 2.51 2.23
N ARG A 197 17.47 1.99 2.29
CA ARG A 197 16.30 2.57 1.60
C ARG A 197 15.28 2.97 2.64
N ILE A 198 14.79 4.20 2.54
CA ILE A 198 13.66 4.70 3.30
C ILE A 198 12.42 4.47 2.45
N LEU A 199 11.43 3.79 3.00
CA LEU A 199 10.18 3.45 2.33
C LEU A 199 9.06 4.24 2.99
N HIS A 200 8.71 5.36 2.36
CA HIS A 200 7.59 6.20 2.73
C HIS A 200 6.32 5.61 2.11
N ILE A 201 5.50 4.94 2.94
CA ILE A 201 4.30 4.25 2.49
C ILE A 201 3.10 5.17 2.74
N LYS A 202 2.37 5.56 1.70
CA LYS A 202 1.12 6.29 1.86
C LYS A 202 0.04 5.38 2.48
N PRO A 203 -0.98 5.92 3.18
CA PRO A 203 -2.02 5.12 3.84
C PRO A 203 -2.79 4.17 2.92
N TRP A 204 -2.75 4.40 1.62
CA TRP A 204 -3.38 3.58 0.60
C TRP A 204 -2.43 2.58 -0.09
N GLY A 205 -1.16 2.50 0.35
CA GLY A 205 -0.18 1.49 -0.05
C GLY A 205 0.86 1.93 -1.08
N ASP A 206 0.66 3.07 -1.75
CA ASP A 206 1.67 3.62 -2.66
C ASP A 206 2.96 3.90 -1.90
N THR A 207 4.09 3.44 -2.43
CA THR A 207 5.38 3.50 -1.73
C THR A 207 6.36 4.35 -2.51
N ILE A 208 6.87 5.39 -1.85
CA ILE A 208 7.99 6.20 -2.33
C ILE A 208 9.28 5.64 -1.72
N SER A 209 10.18 5.18 -2.58
CA SER A 209 11.46 4.62 -2.16
C SER A 209 12.59 5.64 -2.30
N MET A 210 13.32 5.80 -1.22
CA MET A 210 14.29 6.85 -1.02
C MET A 210 15.63 6.23 -0.60
N GLU A 211 16.62 6.15 -1.50
CA GLU A 211 17.94 5.58 -1.18
C GLU A 211 18.87 6.58 -0.49
N GLY A 212 19.69 6.10 0.45
CA GLY A 212 20.67 6.91 1.17
C GLY A 212 21.76 6.06 1.83
N GLU A 213 22.71 6.72 2.48
CA GLU A 213 23.82 6.08 3.18
C GLU A 213 23.85 6.56 4.64
N VAL A 214 23.89 5.61 5.58
CA VAL A 214 24.04 5.90 7.01
C VAL A 214 25.45 6.40 7.25
N THR A 215 25.59 7.68 7.58
CA THR A 215 26.89 8.33 7.83
C THR A 215 27.26 8.34 9.30
N ALA A 216 26.28 8.30 10.20
CA ALA A 216 26.51 8.25 11.63
C ALA A 216 25.33 7.59 12.36
N VAL A 217 25.62 7.03 13.54
CA VAL A 217 24.63 6.64 14.54
C VAL A 217 25.02 7.35 15.83
N LYS A 218 24.15 8.23 16.32
CA LYS A 218 24.41 9.12 17.47
C LYS A 218 23.34 8.85 18.52
N GLY A 219 23.72 8.17 19.60
CA GLY A 219 22.73 7.61 20.53
C GLY A 219 21.83 6.62 19.80
N ASP A 220 20.53 6.89 19.78
CA ASP A 220 19.51 6.12 19.07
C ASP A 220 19.05 6.78 17.75
N VAL A 221 19.82 7.72 17.20
CA VAL A 221 19.50 8.42 15.95
C VAL A 221 20.43 8.00 14.82
N TRP A 222 19.83 7.53 13.72
CA TRP A 222 20.51 7.22 12.46
C TRP A 222 20.51 8.44 11.56
N VAL A 223 21.70 8.91 11.20
CA VAL A 223 21.89 10.02 10.25
C VAL A 223 22.15 9.44 8.87
N ILE A 224 21.24 9.70 7.94
CA ILE A 224 21.25 9.15 6.59
C ILE A 224 21.48 10.30 5.60
N LYS A 225 22.58 10.27 4.85
CA LYS A 225 22.86 11.23 3.80
C LYS A 225 22.28 10.77 2.47
N ARG A 226 21.62 11.69 1.77
CA ARG A 226 20.89 11.44 0.51
C ARG A 226 21.27 12.52 -0.49
N ARG A 227 21.60 12.16 -1.73
CA ARG A 227 21.74 13.16 -2.82
C ARG A 227 20.37 13.50 -3.38
N LEU A 228 20.12 14.79 -3.61
CA LEU A 228 18.86 15.24 -4.23
C LEU A 228 19.00 15.30 -5.75
N ARG A 229 17.89 15.05 -6.45
CA ARG A 229 17.84 15.14 -7.91
C ARG A 229 17.58 16.59 -8.32
N PRO A 230 18.45 17.21 -9.14
CA PRO A 230 18.25 18.59 -9.58
C PRO A 230 16.95 18.77 -10.38
N GLY A 231 16.37 19.97 -10.28
CA GLY A 231 15.20 20.38 -11.07
C GLY A 231 13.86 20.36 -10.31
N GLY A 232 13.77 19.66 -9.18
CA GLY A 232 12.62 19.72 -8.29
C GLY A 232 12.58 20.99 -7.43
N ILE A 233 11.48 21.22 -6.73
CA ILE A 233 11.33 22.25 -5.70
C ILE A 233 11.10 21.53 -4.37
N LEU A 234 11.76 22.00 -3.32
CA LEU A 234 11.55 21.49 -1.97
C LEU A 234 10.19 21.96 -1.46
N ASP A 235 9.31 21.01 -1.17
CA ASP A 235 7.95 21.31 -0.76
C ASP A 235 7.90 21.99 0.63
N GLY A 236 6.98 22.94 0.78
CA GLY A 236 6.89 23.84 1.94
C GLY A 236 8.03 24.85 2.12
N ILE A 237 9.22 24.58 1.56
CA ILE A 237 10.42 25.43 1.64
C ILE A 237 10.54 26.37 0.43
N GLY A 238 10.09 25.93 -0.75
CA GLY A 238 10.04 26.74 -1.98
C GLY A 238 11.38 26.92 -2.71
N VAL A 239 12.45 26.24 -2.26
CA VAL A 239 13.78 26.34 -2.88
C VAL A 239 13.93 25.32 -4.01
N ARG A 240 14.44 25.77 -5.16
CA ARG A 240 14.75 24.90 -6.31
C ARG A 240 16.00 24.07 -6.03
N ILE A 241 15.92 22.77 -6.28
CA ILE A 241 17.02 21.84 -6.07
C ILE A 241 18.05 22.00 -7.18
N GLU A 242 19.26 22.36 -6.81
CA GLU A 242 20.41 22.46 -7.73
C GLU A 242 21.35 21.26 -7.62
N ARG A 243 22.34 21.21 -8.52
CA ARG A 243 23.36 20.16 -8.52
C ARG A 243 24.20 20.26 -7.24
N GLY A 244 24.36 19.12 -6.57
CA GLY A 244 25.18 19.01 -5.36
C GLY A 244 24.38 19.12 -4.06
N PHE A 245 23.11 19.51 -4.13
CA PHE A 245 22.24 19.53 -2.97
C PHE A 245 22.07 18.12 -2.39
N TYR A 246 21.96 18.07 -1.06
CA TYR A 246 21.77 16.82 -0.33
C TYR A 246 20.82 17.02 0.84
N ALA A 247 20.26 15.91 1.33
CA ALA A 247 19.51 15.87 2.57
C ALA A 247 20.25 15.03 3.60
N LEU A 248 20.23 15.47 4.85
CA LEU A 248 20.46 14.61 6.01
C LEU A 248 19.09 14.20 6.56
N THR A 249 18.91 12.91 6.81
CA THR A 249 17.66 12.37 7.33
C THR A 249 17.93 11.68 8.65
N CYS A 250 17.31 12.17 9.71
CA CYS A 250 17.44 11.64 11.04
C CYS A 250 16.26 10.73 11.33
N VAL A 251 16.58 9.48 11.64
CA VAL A 251 15.61 8.44 11.96
C VAL A 251 15.89 7.92 13.35
N LYS A 252 14.86 7.92 14.20
CA LYS A 252 14.90 7.29 15.52
C LYS A 252 13.89 6.13 15.54
N PRO A 253 14.32 4.87 15.74
CA PRO A 253 13.41 3.74 15.81
C PRO A 253 12.31 3.99 16.86
N GLY A 254 11.07 3.67 16.51
CA GLY A 254 9.91 3.88 17.38
C GLY A 254 9.38 5.32 17.45
N ALA A 255 10.11 6.32 16.94
CA ALA A 255 9.60 7.68 16.85
C ALA A 255 8.55 7.80 15.75
N ALA A 256 7.50 8.58 15.99
CA ALA A 256 6.41 8.85 15.04
C ALA A 256 6.72 10.04 14.10
N LEU A 257 8.02 10.26 13.83
CA LEU A 257 8.48 11.32 12.94
C LEU A 257 9.81 10.96 12.29
N VAL A 258 10.05 11.53 11.11
CA VAL A 258 11.34 11.53 10.42
C VAL A 258 11.68 12.96 10.03
N VAL A 259 12.93 13.37 10.28
CA VAL A 259 13.38 14.75 10.00
C VAL A 259 14.34 14.75 8.82
N HIS A 260 13.99 15.49 7.78
CA HIS A 260 14.80 15.74 6.60
C HIS A 260 15.32 17.17 6.62
N SER A 261 16.63 17.35 6.75
CA SER A 261 17.27 18.66 6.67
C SER A 261 18.02 18.80 5.36
N TYR A 262 17.73 19.86 4.62
CA TYR A 262 18.27 20.09 3.29
C TYR A 262 19.46 21.03 3.32
N TYR A 263 20.45 20.72 2.49
CA TYR A 263 21.70 21.44 2.39
C TYR A 263 22.07 21.69 0.93
N ASP A 264 22.67 22.84 0.66
CA ASP A 264 23.16 23.18 -0.67
C ASP A 264 24.49 22.46 -0.99
N ALA A 265 25.06 22.74 -2.17
CA ALA A 265 26.35 22.18 -2.56
C ALA A 265 27.53 22.67 -1.70
N GLY A 266 27.41 23.84 -1.06
CA GLY A 266 28.38 24.40 -0.14
C GLY A 266 28.26 23.88 1.30
N GLY A 267 27.19 23.14 1.60
CA GLY A 267 26.89 22.63 2.95
C GLY A 267 26.10 23.62 3.82
N ASN A 268 25.55 24.70 3.24
CA ASN A 268 24.67 25.62 3.96
C ASN A 268 23.29 24.99 4.12
N HIS A 269 22.68 25.19 5.29
CA HIS A 269 21.32 24.73 5.58
C HIS A 269 20.29 25.55 4.81
N ILE A 270 19.31 24.86 4.22
CA ILE A 270 18.26 25.45 3.37
C ILE A 270 16.88 25.37 4.03
N GLY A 271 16.66 24.37 4.89
CA GLY A 271 15.38 24.17 5.54
C GLY A 271 15.21 22.75 6.05
N ASP A 272 14.20 22.57 6.89
CA ASP A 272 13.87 21.33 7.56
C ASP A 272 12.45 20.89 7.16
N TYR A 273 12.27 19.59 6.91
CA TYR A 273 10.99 18.98 6.62
C TYR A 273 10.79 17.79 7.54
N ILE A 274 9.75 17.87 8.35
CA ILE A 274 9.43 16.93 9.41
C ILE A 274 8.20 16.17 8.95
N ASN A 275 8.38 14.90 8.63
CA ASN A 275 7.30 14.01 8.25
C ASN A 275 6.75 13.31 9.49
N ILE A 276 5.45 13.48 9.76
CA ILE A 276 4.77 12.72 10.81
C ILE A 276 4.31 11.40 10.23
N ASN A 277 4.70 10.31 10.89
CA ASN A 277 4.49 8.97 10.40
C ASN A 277 4.22 8.00 11.55
N THR A 278 3.82 6.78 11.22
CA THR A 278 3.79 5.69 12.21
C THR A 278 5.21 5.41 12.70
N PRO A 279 5.39 4.92 13.95
CA PRO A 279 6.68 4.58 14.51
C PRO A 279 7.63 3.88 13.53
N VAL A 280 8.79 4.50 13.31
CA VAL A 280 9.73 4.02 12.30
C VAL A 280 10.33 2.68 12.69
N GLU A 281 10.38 1.76 11.74
CA GLU A 281 11.07 0.47 11.86
C GLU A 281 12.37 0.47 11.06
N LEU A 282 13.47 0.14 11.73
CA LEU A 282 14.80 0.13 11.15
C LEU A 282 15.10 -1.13 10.34
N GLY A 283 16.14 -1.02 9.52
CA GLY A 283 16.73 -2.11 8.78
C GLY A 283 17.50 -1.58 7.57
N ARG A 284 17.90 -2.48 6.67
CA ARG A 284 18.41 -2.07 5.35
C ARG A 284 17.32 -1.35 4.56
N ARG A 285 16.07 -1.71 4.81
CA ARG A 285 14.86 -0.99 4.42
C ARG A 285 14.23 -0.44 5.70
N ILE A 286 14.16 0.88 5.79
CA ILE A 286 13.52 1.62 6.87
C ILE A 286 12.07 1.85 6.46
N TYR A 287 11.13 1.48 7.33
CA TYR A 287 9.70 1.47 7.04
C TYR A 287 8.94 2.41 7.95
N TYR A 288 7.98 3.13 7.37
CA TYR A 288 6.92 3.80 8.10
C TYR A 288 5.74 4.05 7.15
N ILE A 289 4.55 4.21 7.73
CA ILE A 289 3.35 4.65 7.04
C ILE A 289 3.19 6.13 7.32
N ASP A 290 3.05 6.91 6.26
CA ASP A 290 2.83 8.35 6.30
C ASP A 290 1.47 8.68 6.95
N LEU A 291 1.45 9.69 7.83
CA LEU A 291 0.22 10.15 8.47
C LEU A 291 -0.36 11.41 7.82
N LEU A 292 0.14 11.79 6.62
CA LEU A 292 -0.40 12.85 5.78
C LEU A 292 -0.37 14.24 6.44
N VAL A 293 0.54 14.45 7.38
CA VAL A 293 0.75 15.74 8.00
C VAL A 293 2.24 15.97 8.16
N ASP A 294 2.69 17.08 7.62
CA ASP A 294 4.11 17.44 7.61
C ASP A 294 4.31 18.87 8.09
N LYS A 295 5.53 19.17 8.52
CA LYS A 295 5.94 20.53 8.86
C LYS A 295 7.21 20.88 8.12
N ALA A 296 7.16 21.94 7.33
CA ALA A 296 8.32 22.56 6.73
C ALA A 296 8.75 23.77 7.56
N VAL A 297 10.06 23.94 7.73
CA VAL A 297 10.66 25.09 8.40
C VAL A 297 11.74 25.68 7.50
N GLY A 298 11.58 26.94 7.12
CA GLY A 298 12.56 27.67 6.30
C GLY A 298 13.78 28.14 7.11
N VAL A 299 14.80 28.66 6.42
CA VAL A 299 16.02 29.22 7.07
C VAL A 299 15.69 30.37 8.02
N SER A 300 14.66 31.16 7.68
CA SER A 300 14.13 32.27 8.50
C SER A 300 13.42 31.81 9.79
N GLY A 301 13.23 30.50 9.99
CA GLY A 301 12.44 29.94 11.08
C GLY A 301 10.94 29.92 10.83
N GLU A 302 10.47 30.41 9.67
CA GLU A 302 9.06 30.32 9.29
C GLU A 302 8.62 28.85 9.18
N ALA A 303 7.60 28.47 9.95
CA ALA A 303 7.06 27.11 9.95
C ALA A 303 5.72 27.05 9.23
N LYS A 304 5.53 26.04 8.38
CA LYS A 304 4.30 25.78 7.65
C LYS A 304 3.89 24.32 7.86
N THR A 305 2.65 24.11 8.28
CA THR A 305 2.04 22.77 8.28
C THR A 305 1.47 22.48 6.91
N LEU A 306 1.74 21.29 6.38
CA LEU A 306 1.35 20.85 5.05
C LEU A 306 0.32 19.72 5.13
N ASP A 307 -0.41 19.51 4.03
CA ASP A 307 -1.29 18.36 3.76
C ASP A 307 -2.46 18.10 4.73
N LEU A 308 -2.84 19.09 5.55
CA LEU A 308 -4.00 18.97 6.45
C LEU A 308 -5.31 18.61 5.74
N ASP A 309 -5.53 19.13 4.53
CA ASP A 309 -6.71 18.78 3.72
C ASP A 309 -6.68 17.31 3.27
N GLU A 310 -5.49 16.77 3.00
CA GLU A 310 -5.31 15.35 2.65
C GLU A 310 -5.51 14.46 3.87
N LEU A 311 -4.96 14.83 5.02
CA LEU A 311 -5.24 14.17 6.30
C LEU A 311 -6.74 14.12 6.57
N GLU A 312 -7.46 15.25 6.47
CA GLU A 312 -8.89 15.29 6.75
C GLU A 312 -9.69 14.35 5.84
N LYS A 313 -9.35 14.33 4.55
CA LYS A 313 -9.98 13.44 3.57
C LYS A 313 -9.84 11.95 3.93
N TYR A 314 -8.70 11.55 4.50
CA TYR A 314 -8.43 10.14 4.82
C TYR A 314 -8.51 9.81 6.32
N ARG A 315 -8.80 10.79 7.19
CA ARG A 315 -8.80 10.65 8.67
C ARG A 315 -9.58 9.45 9.18
N ARG A 316 -10.74 9.19 8.57
CA ARG A 316 -11.63 8.06 8.90
C ARG A 316 -11.03 6.67 8.67
N TYR A 317 -9.97 6.54 7.87
CA TYR A 317 -9.31 5.27 7.57
C TYR A 317 -8.15 4.97 8.52
N PHE A 318 -7.69 5.96 9.28
CA PHE A 318 -6.67 5.75 10.28
C PHE A 318 -7.24 5.07 11.54
N PRO A 319 -6.44 4.22 12.22
CA PRO A 319 -6.73 3.78 13.58
C PRO A 319 -6.94 4.98 14.52
N ASP A 320 -7.74 4.81 15.56
CA ASP A 320 -8.09 5.90 16.49
C ASP A 320 -6.88 6.67 17.03
N ARG A 321 -5.77 5.97 17.30
CA ARG A 321 -4.50 6.56 17.77
C ARG A 321 -3.85 7.57 16.81
N TYR A 322 -4.20 7.52 15.52
CA TYR A 322 -3.66 8.42 14.50
C TYR A 322 -4.72 9.36 13.91
N LYS A 323 -5.95 9.32 14.43
CA LYS A 323 -6.98 10.25 13.98
C LYS A 323 -6.63 11.71 14.25
N SER A 324 -5.76 11.99 15.23
CA SER A 324 -5.26 13.34 15.54
C SER A 324 -3.75 13.45 15.30
N ALA A 325 -3.28 12.97 14.14
CA ALA A 325 -1.86 12.95 13.79
C ALA A 325 -1.20 14.35 13.84
N GLU A 326 -1.96 15.41 13.58
CA GLU A 326 -1.49 16.80 13.68
C GLU A 326 -0.99 17.16 15.09
N ALA A 327 -1.47 16.48 16.14
CA ALA A 327 -1.01 16.69 17.52
C ALA A 327 0.40 16.12 17.77
N LEU A 328 0.93 15.30 16.85
CA LEU A 328 2.30 14.76 16.91
C LEU A 328 3.34 15.74 16.33
N LEU A 329 2.89 16.84 15.74
CA LEU A 329 3.78 17.87 15.22
C LEU A 329 4.62 18.48 16.36
N PRO A 330 5.95 18.55 16.21
CA PRO A 330 6.79 19.19 17.21
C PRO A 330 6.49 20.69 17.26
N GLN A 331 6.47 21.27 18.45
CA GLN A 331 6.26 22.72 18.63
C GLN A 331 7.44 23.51 18.04
N GLY A 332 8.68 23.07 18.29
CA GLY A 332 9.89 23.70 17.79
C GLY A 332 10.30 23.29 16.37
N ALA A 333 11.46 23.77 15.93
CA ALA A 333 12.13 23.30 14.74
C ALA A 333 13.07 22.14 15.09
N LEU A 334 12.96 21.05 14.34
CA LEU A 334 13.89 19.93 14.46
C LEU A 334 14.83 19.94 13.26
N ARG A 335 16.12 19.72 13.51
CA ARG A 335 17.14 19.69 12.46
C ARG A 335 18.01 18.46 12.58
N CYS A 336 18.19 17.78 11.46
CA CYS A 336 19.14 16.71 11.32
C CYS A 336 20.50 17.25 10.87
N THR A 337 21.53 17.01 11.68
CA THR A 337 22.91 17.40 11.42
C THR A 337 23.81 16.15 11.29
N PRO A 338 25.08 16.29 10.86
CA PRO A 338 26.03 15.18 10.90
C PRO A 338 26.20 14.56 12.30
N ASP A 339 25.95 15.35 13.35
CA ASP A 339 26.05 14.93 14.75
C ASP A 339 24.75 14.44 15.37
N GLY A 340 23.68 14.31 14.58
CA GLY A 340 22.41 13.77 15.01
C GLY A 340 21.28 14.78 14.93
N LEU A 341 20.17 14.46 15.61
CA LEU A 341 18.98 15.29 15.67
C LEU A 341 19.13 16.34 16.79
N ILE A 342 18.87 17.60 16.47
CA ILE A 342 18.88 18.72 17.41
C ILE A 342 17.54 19.48 17.35
N GLU A 343 17.19 20.13 18.46
CA GLU A 343 16.19 21.19 18.46
C GLU A 343 16.87 22.49 18.01
N ALA A 344 16.42 23.03 16.88
CA ALA A 344 16.84 24.36 16.46
C ALA A 344 16.04 25.38 17.27
N GLY A 345 16.76 26.19 18.07
CA GLY A 345 16.15 27.27 18.84
C GLY A 345 15.51 28.34 17.94
N PRO A 346 14.62 29.19 18.48
CA PRO A 346 14.15 30.37 17.76
C PRO A 346 15.37 31.23 17.42
N HIS A 347 15.56 31.53 16.13
CA HIS A 347 16.59 32.46 15.66
C HIS A 347 16.31 33.89 16.11
#